data_AF-A0A3S9V6H4-F1
#
_entry.id   AF-A0A3S9V6H4-F1
#
_cell.length_a   1.000
_cell.length_b   1.000
_cell.length_c   1.000
_cell.angle_alpha   90.00
_cell.angle_beta   90.00
_cell.angle_gamma   90.00
#
_symmetry.space_group_name_H-M   'P 1'
#
loop_
_entity.id
_entity.type
_entity.pdbx_description
1 polymer ?
#
loop_
_entity_poly.entity_id
_entity_poly.type
_entity_poly.pdbx_seq_one_letter_code
_entity_poly.pdbx_strand_id
1 'polypeptide(L)'
;MVWRCYCYGCHYGLVQGYADQSFRPNAQITREEMSVMGARALRILQNGVKQGTGTEVILATGESTDLVSGYADGSQLHSWSQAEVELMLQAGIMQGQSKDKFAPASRTTRAEAAAILSRLLAAVKLLNP
;
A
#
# COMPACT_ATOMS: atom_id res chain seq x y z
N MET A 1 -28.15 13.77 15.05
CA MET A 1 -27.09 14.65 14.51
C MET A 1 -25.78 14.31 15.18
N VAL A 2 -25.03 13.32 14.71
CA VAL A 2 -23.81 12.88 15.39
C VAL A 2 -22.83 12.25 14.37
N TRP A 3 -21.68 12.92 14.20
CA TRP A 3 -20.41 12.49 13.56
C TRP A 3 -20.38 12.19 12.05
N ARG A 4 -20.29 13.25 11.23
CA ARG A 4 -20.06 13.19 9.77
C ARG A 4 -18.59 13.45 9.35
N CYS A 5 -17.63 13.40 10.28
CA CYS A 5 -16.23 13.79 10.03
C CYS A 5 -15.18 12.68 10.12
N TYR A 6 -15.50 11.46 10.53
CA TYR A 6 -14.49 10.39 10.62
C TYR A 6 -14.55 9.47 9.40
N CYS A 7 -13.65 9.72 8.45
CA CYS A 7 -13.12 8.82 7.41
C CYS A 7 -13.21 9.38 5.97
N TYR A 8 -12.56 10.52 5.71
CA TYR A 8 -12.18 10.88 4.35
C TYR A 8 -11.44 9.73 3.64
N GLY A 9 -10.59 8.97 4.35
CA GLY A 9 -9.89 7.79 3.80
C GLY A 9 -10.79 6.62 3.39
N CYS A 10 -11.91 6.37 4.09
CA CYS A 10 -12.87 5.34 3.69
C CYS A 10 -13.72 5.81 2.50
N HIS A 11 -14.07 7.10 2.45
CA HIS A 11 -14.83 7.67 1.35
C HIS A 11 -14.06 7.63 0.01
N TYR A 12 -12.72 7.79 0.07
CA TYR A 12 -11.85 7.64 -1.10
C TYR A 12 -11.36 6.20 -1.34
N GLY A 13 -11.83 5.22 -0.56
CA GLY A 13 -11.45 3.80 -0.73
C GLY A 13 -10.00 3.46 -0.35
N LEU A 14 -9.27 4.39 0.27
CA LEU A 14 -7.88 4.20 0.69
C LEU A 14 -7.77 3.24 1.87
N VAL A 15 -8.73 3.31 2.81
CA VAL A 15 -8.77 2.46 4.00
C VAL A 15 -10.15 1.83 4.10
N GLN A 16 -10.20 0.54 4.43
CA GLN A 16 -11.44 -0.14 4.80
C GLN A 16 -11.38 -0.45 6.29
N GLY A 17 -12.51 -0.31 6.98
CA GLY A 17 -12.61 -0.75 8.38
C GLY A 17 -12.39 -2.26 8.50
N TYR A 18 -12.16 -2.72 9.72
CA TYR A 18 -12.06 -4.14 10.01
C TYR A 18 -13.41 -4.84 9.76
N ALA A 19 -13.40 -6.17 9.64
CA ALA A 19 -14.61 -6.98 9.44
C ALA A 19 -15.66 -6.79 10.57
N ASP A 20 -15.23 -6.33 11.75
CA ASP A 20 -16.09 -5.99 12.89
C ASP A 20 -16.73 -4.59 12.81
N GLN A 21 -16.63 -3.92 11.65
CA GLN A 21 -17.07 -2.53 11.40
C GLN A 21 -16.37 -1.48 12.27
N SER A 22 -15.31 -1.87 12.99
CA SER A 22 -14.51 -0.93 13.75
C SER A 22 -13.46 -0.26 12.86
N PHE A 23 -13.24 1.02 13.10
CA PHE A 23 -12.07 1.74 12.62
C PHE A 23 -11.20 2.03 13.84
N ARG A 24 -9.95 1.57 13.81
CA ARG A 24 -9.02 1.66 14.95
C ARG A 24 -7.92 2.68 14.64
N PRO A 25 -8.20 4.00 14.67
CA PRO A 25 -7.26 5.04 14.23
C PRO A 25 -5.97 5.10 15.06
N ASN A 26 -6.03 4.63 16.31
CA ASN A 26 -4.90 4.61 17.22
C ASN A 26 -4.15 3.26 17.22
N ALA A 27 -4.63 2.27 16.47
CA ALA A 27 -3.93 1.00 16.33
C ALA A 27 -2.68 1.20 15.48
N GLN A 28 -1.62 0.48 15.82
CA GLN A 28 -0.44 0.42 14.98
C GLN A 28 -0.75 -0.41 13.74
N ILE A 29 -0.35 0.12 12.59
CA ILE A 29 -0.54 -0.52 11.29
C ILE A 29 0.62 -1.50 11.07
N THR A 30 0.28 -2.69 10.60
CA THR A 30 1.24 -3.72 10.18
C THR A 30 1.86 -3.39 8.82
N ARG A 31 3.00 -4.01 8.50
CA ARG A 31 3.62 -3.82 7.18
C ARG A 31 2.69 -4.27 6.05
N GLU A 32 1.97 -5.38 6.22
CA GLU A 32 1.01 -5.85 5.23
C GLU A 32 -0.15 -4.86 5.01
N GLU A 33 -0.73 -4.32 6.08
CA GLU A 33 -1.80 -3.32 5.98
C GLU A 33 -1.29 -2.04 5.29
N MET A 34 -0.03 -1.65 5.53
CA MET A 34 0.58 -0.53 4.82
C MET A 34 0.75 -0.81 3.33
N SER A 35 1.18 -2.02 2.95
CA SER A 35 1.28 -2.42 1.54
C SER A 35 -0.08 -2.32 0.85
N VAL A 36 -1.14 -2.79 1.50
CA VAL A 36 -2.51 -2.69 0.98
C VAL A 36 -2.94 -1.24 0.81
N MET A 37 -2.67 -0.37 1.79
CA MET A 37 -2.95 1.06 1.66
C MET A 37 -2.18 1.71 0.51
N GLY A 38 -0.90 1.39 0.35
CA GLY A 38 -0.07 1.90 -0.74
C GLY A 38 -0.55 1.43 -2.12
N ALA A 39 -0.86 0.15 -2.26
CA ALA A 39 -1.38 -0.43 -3.49
C ALA A 39 -2.74 0.18 -3.89
N ARG A 40 -3.62 0.40 -2.90
CA ARG A 40 -4.90 1.11 -3.13
C ARG A 40 -4.68 2.56 -3.56
N ALA A 41 -3.77 3.27 -2.88
CA ALA A 41 -3.42 4.64 -3.26
C ALA A 41 -2.90 4.72 -4.69
N LEU A 42 -2.02 3.79 -5.10
CA LEU A 42 -1.54 3.69 -6.48
C LEU A 42 -2.68 3.45 -7.47
N ARG A 43 -3.60 2.51 -7.20
CA ARG A 43 -4.76 2.25 -8.07
C ARG A 43 -5.69 3.47 -8.19
N ILE A 44 -5.91 4.19 -7.10
CA ILE A 44 -6.71 5.42 -7.11
C ILE A 44 -6.03 6.51 -7.94
N LEU A 45 -4.72 6.71 -7.74
CA LEU A 45 -3.96 7.68 -8.52
C LEU A 45 -3.92 7.31 -10.00
N GLN A 46 -3.76 6.03 -10.36
CA GLN A 46 -3.88 5.58 -11.75
C GLN A 46 -5.24 5.90 -12.37
N ASN A 47 -6.32 5.66 -11.63
CA ASN A 47 -7.68 5.92 -12.11
C ASN A 47 -7.99 7.43 -12.20
N GLY A 48 -7.44 8.25 -11.30
CA GLY A 48 -7.55 9.71 -11.36
C GLY A 48 -6.70 10.32 -12.48
N VAL A 49 -5.51 9.77 -12.73
CA VAL A 49 -4.60 10.22 -13.78
C VAL A 49 -5.14 9.89 -15.18
N LYS A 50 -5.86 8.78 -15.35
CA LYS A 50 -6.62 8.47 -16.58
C LYS A 50 -7.64 9.55 -16.99
N GLN A 51 -7.99 10.50 -16.12
CA GLN A 51 -9.03 11.50 -16.35
C GLN A 51 -8.52 12.95 -16.52
N GLY A 52 -7.22 13.24 -16.47
CA GLY A 52 -6.81 14.66 -16.57
C GLY A 52 -5.34 15.01 -16.74
N THR A 53 -4.41 14.08 -16.57
CA THR A 53 -2.99 14.36 -16.78
C THR A 53 -2.38 13.17 -17.49
N GLY A 54 -1.72 13.38 -18.64
CA GLY A 54 -1.04 12.35 -19.42
C GLY A 54 0.19 11.74 -18.74
N THR A 55 0.15 11.58 -17.41
CA THR A 55 1.17 10.90 -16.63
C THR A 55 0.90 9.40 -16.76
N GLU A 56 1.58 8.74 -17.67
CA GLU A 56 1.61 7.28 -17.67
C GLU A 56 2.22 6.84 -16.33
N VAL A 57 1.36 6.43 -15.40
CA VAL A 57 1.78 5.76 -14.18
C VAL A 57 2.18 4.35 -14.62
N ILE A 58 3.47 4.19 -14.94
CA ILE A 58 4.10 2.93 -15.28
C ILE A 58 4.12 2.08 -14.00
N LEU A 59 3.00 1.40 -13.71
CA LEU A 59 3.04 0.19 -12.90
C LEU A 59 3.05 -0.94 -13.90
N ALA A 60 4.03 -1.83 -13.76
CA ALA A 60 4.12 -3.07 -14.51
C ALA A 60 2.74 -3.76 -14.50
N THR A 61 2.06 -3.71 -15.63
CA THR A 61 0.83 -4.45 -15.83
C THR A 61 1.21 -5.92 -15.95
N GLY A 62 1.04 -6.67 -14.87
CA GLY A 62 0.66 -8.08 -14.97
C GLY A 62 1.76 -9.08 -15.31
N GLU A 63 3.01 -8.86 -14.93
CA GLU A 63 3.96 -9.96 -14.81
C GLU A 63 3.93 -10.41 -13.35
N SER A 64 3.14 -11.44 -13.03
CA SER A 64 3.16 -12.07 -11.72
C SER A 64 4.50 -12.81 -11.58
N THR A 65 5.52 -12.03 -11.25
CA THR A 65 6.74 -12.56 -10.68
C THR A 65 6.40 -12.84 -9.25
N ASP A 66 6.45 -14.11 -8.87
CA ASP A 66 6.11 -14.62 -7.55
C ASP A 66 7.14 -14.12 -6.50
N LEU A 67 7.33 -12.79 -6.39
CA LEU A 67 8.33 -12.12 -5.57
C LEU A 67 8.08 -12.40 -4.09
N VAL A 68 6.82 -12.65 -3.74
CA VAL A 68 6.41 -13.09 -2.41
C VAL A 68 7.02 -14.46 -2.08
N SER A 69 7.13 -15.38 -3.04
CA SER A 69 7.79 -16.67 -2.85
C SER A 69 9.30 -16.56 -2.61
N GLY A 70 9.92 -15.44 -2.99
CA GLY A 70 11.32 -15.13 -2.70
C GLY A 70 11.58 -14.83 -1.22
N TYR A 71 10.54 -14.58 -0.43
CA TYR A 71 10.64 -14.36 1.01
C TYR A 71 10.26 -15.62 1.80
N ALA A 72 11.06 -15.97 2.80
CA ALA A 72 10.85 -17.13 3.65
C ALA A 72 9.53 -17.05 4.46
N ASP A 73 9.05 -15.83 4.70
CA ASP A 73 7.79 -15.54 5.40
C ASP A 73 6.66 -15.11 4.46
N GLY A 74 6.78 -15.33 3.15
CA GLY A 74 5.71 -15.09 2.19
C GLY A 74 4.42 -15.86 2.51
N SER A 75 4.54 -17.05 3.14
CA SER A 75 3.40 -17.85 3.61
C SER A 75 2.65 -17.26 4.81
N GLN A 76 3.24 -16.31 5.53
CA GLN A 76 2.59 -15.61 6.64
C GLN A 76 1.70 -14.47 6.16
N LEU A 77 1.77 -14.09 4.88
CA LEU A 77 0.89 -13.10 4.29
C LEU A 77 -0.52 -13.66 4.14
N HIS A 78 -1.50 -12.86 4.56
CA HIS A 78 -2.88 -13.18 4.29
C HIS A 78 -3.20 -13.11 2.79
N SER A 79 -4.11 -13.96 2.32
CA SER A 79 -4.49 -14.02 0.91
C SER A 79 -5.01 -12.69 0.34
N TRP A 80 -5.58 -11.83 1.18
CA TRP A 80 -6.07 -10.50 0.80
C TRP A 80 -4.98 -9.43 0.67
N SER A 81 -3.75 -9.70 1.12
CA SER A 81 -2.61 -8.77 1.05
C SER A 81 -1.53 -9.19 0.06
N GLN A 82 -1.55 -10.45 -0.41
CA GLN A 82 -0.51 -11.00 -1.29
C GLN A 82 -0.35 -10.21 -2.59
N ALA A 83 -1.45 -9.96 -3.30
CA ALA A 83 -1.42 -9.24 -4.58
C ALA A 83 -0.96 -7.78 -4.42
N GLU A 84 -1.35 -7.13 -3.32
CA GLU A 84 -0.98 -5.77 -2.99
C GLU A 84 0.49 -5.65 -2.59
N VAL A 85 1.00 -6.62 -1.82
CA VAL A 85 2.41 -6.69 -1.43
C VAL A 85 3.28 -6.92 -2.67
N GLU A 86 2.88 -7.85 -3.55
CA GLU A 86 3.57 -8.10 -4.82
C GLU A 86 3.64 -6.82 -5.66
N LEU A 87 2.53 -6.11 -5.83
CA LEU A 87 2.49 -4.83 -6.57
C LEU A 87 3.44 -3.79 -5.96
N MET A 88 3.47 -3.67 -4.63
CA MET A 88 4.33 -2.70 -3.94
C MET A 88 5.82 -3.05 -4.04
N LEU A 89 6.15 -4.36 -4.09
CA LEU A 89 7.50 -4.86 -4.33
C LEU A 89 7.93 -4.64 -5.78
N GLN A 90 7.07 -4.95 -6.75
CA GLN A 90 7.31 -4.72 -8.18
C GLN A 90 7.51 -3.23 -8.49
N ALA A 91 6.71 -2.36 -7.86
CA ALA A 91 6.85 -0.91 -7.99
C ALA A 91 8.11 -0.36 -7.30
N GLY A 92 8.86 -1.17 -6.55
CA GLY A 92 10.03 -0.75 -5.78
C GLY A 92 9.73 0.24 -4.65
N ILE A 93 8.45 0.44 -4.32
CA ILE A 93 7.99 1.38 -3.30
C ILE A 93 8.21 0.80 -1.90
N MET A 94 8.04 -0.52 -1.77
CA MET A 94 8.29 -1.25 -0.55
C MET A 94 9.35 -2.33 -0.77
N GLN A 95 10.11 -2.64 0.28
CA GLN A 95 11.15 -3.66 0.26
C GLN A 95 11.02 -4.54 1.52
N GLY A 96 11.51 -5.78 1.43
CA GLY A 96 11.67 -6.66 2.59
C GLY A 96 12.53 -6.01 3.68
N GLN A 97 12.34 -6.45 4.93
CA GLN A 97 13.19 -6.02 6.05
C GLN A 97 14.62 -6.58 5.90
N SER A 98 14.74 -7.75 5.30
CA SER A 98 16.01 -8.34 4.87
C SER A 98 15.84 -9.00 3.50
N LYS A 99 16.93 -9.56 2.96
CA LYS A 99 16.95 -10.25 1.66
C LYS A 99 15.90 -11.36 1.59
N ASP A 100 15.68 -12.06 2.70
CA ASP A 100 14.84 -13.26 2.75
C ASP A 100 13.60 -13.08 3.65
N LYS A 101 13.38 -11.89 4.24
CA LYS A 101 12.28 -11.64 5.18
C LYS A 101 11.52 -10.35 4.88
N PHE A 102 10.21 -10.46 4.72
CA PHE A 102 9.30 -9.32 4.57
C PHE A 102 8.73 -8.80 5.90
N ALA A 103 8.48 -9.70 6.85
CA ALA A 103 7.89 -9.48 8.18
C ALA A 103 6.49 -8.82 8.12
N PRO A 104 5.46 -9.51 7.60
CA PRO A 104 4.14 -8.92 7.35
C PRO A 104 3.45 -8.41 8.62
N ALA A 105 3.51 -9.19 9.71
CA ALA A 105 2.93 -8.84 11.01
C ALA A 105 3.78 -7.81 11.81
N SER A 106 4.93 -7.38 11.27
CA SER A 106 5.77 -6.40 11.96
C SER A 106 5.07 -5.04 12.04
N ARG A 107 5.23 -4.39 13.18
CA ARG A 107 4.71 -3.04 13.41
C ARG A 107 5.55 -2.05 12.64
N THR A 108 4.88 -1.13 11.96
CA THR A 108 5.55 -0.09 11.20
C THR A 108 5.78 1.18 12.02
N THR A 109 6.80 1.96 11.67
CA THR A 109 7.03 3.27 12.28
C THR A 109 6.52 4.41 11.39
N ARG A 110 6.32 5.61 11.99
CA ARG A 110 5.96 6.81 11.23
C ARG A 110 7.01 7.18 10.17
N ALA A 111 8.29 6.90 10.44
CA ALA A 111 9.38 7.16 9.50
C ALA A 111 9.29 6.24 8.27
N GLU A 112 8.97 4.96 8.47
CA GLU A 112 8.75 4.02 7.38
C GLU A 112 7.55 4.40 6.52
N ALA A 113 6.44 4.77 7.16
CA ALA A 113 5.24 5.23 6.47
C ALA A 113 5.52 6.47 5.61
N ALA A 114 6.25 7.45 6.16
CA ALA A 114 6.65 8.65 5.42
C ALA A 114 7.58 8.33 4.23
N ALA A 115 8.52 7.39 4.41
CA ALA A 115 9.43 6.97 3.35
C ALA A 115 8.67 6.25 2.21
N ILE A 116 7.71 5.39 2.55
CA ILE A 116 6.85 4.71 1.56
C ILE A 116 5.97 5.71 0.83
N LEU A 117 5.36 6.67 1.55
CA LEU A 117 4.58 7.74 0.93
C LEU A 117 5.42 8.60 -0.01
N SER A 118 6.64 8.98 0.39
CA SER A 118 7.56 9.74 -0.46
C SER A 118 7.91 8.99 -1.74
N ARG A 119 8.26 7.70 -1.64
CA ARG A 119 8.53 6.84 -2.81
C ARG A 119 7.31 6.70 -3.72
N LEU A 120 6.12 6.55 -3.13
CA LEU A 120 4.88 6.46 -3.87
C LEU A 120 4.63 7.74 -4.68
N LEU A 121 4.75 8.92 -4.05
CA LEU A 121 4.58 10.21 -4.71
C LEU A 121 5.63 10.49 -5.79
N ALA A 122 6.87 10.04 -5.56
CA ALA A 122 7.92 10.09 -6.57
C ALA A 122 7.62 9.16 -7.76
N ALA A 123 7.11 7.95 -7.50
CA ALA A 123 6.75 6.98 -8.54
C ALA A 123 5.64 7.51 -9.47
N VAL A 124 4.69 8.29 -8.94
CA VAL A 124 3.63 8.93 -9.74
C VAL A 124 4.01 10.32 -10.27
N LYS A 125 5.28 10.73 -10.17
CA LYS A 125 5.80 12.04 -10.62
C LYS A 125 5.04 13.25 -10.04
N LEU A 126 4.46 13.10 -8.84
CA LEU A 126 3.83 14.20 -8.11
C LEU A 126 4.83 15.00 -7.27
N LEU A 127 6.02 14.42 -7.03
CA LEU A 127 7.18 15.15 -6.52
C LEU A 127 8.06 15.52 -7.71
N ASN A 128 8.22 16.82 -7.94
CA ASN A 128 9.27 17.34 -8.81
C ASN A 128 10.60 17.25 -8.03
N PRO A 129 11.66 16.63 -8.58
CA PRO A 129 12.96 16.54 -7.90
C PRO A 129 13.60 17.90 -7.67
#